data_AF-A0A016U1G9-F1
#
_entry.id   AF-A0A016U1G9-F1
#
_cell.length_a   1.000
_cell.length_b   1.000
_cell.length_c   1.000
_cell.angle_alpha   90.00
_cell.angle_beta   90.00
_cell.angle_gamma   90.00
#
_symmetry.space_group_name_H-M   'P 1'
#
loop_
_entity.id
_entity.type
_entity.pdbx_description
1 polymer ?
#
loop_
_entity_poly.entity_id
_entity_poly.type
_entity_poly.pdbx_seq_one_letter_code
_entity_poly.pdbx_strand_id
1 'polypeptide(L)'
;MQIPMQATSASIRRAKFDRAFTVQDDVPSCSRKAGQNGSIRKSARFATRSRSQRRGTLSSIASLSFSQKQALTASWRLLRPQAPGLFRKVFLELEIVSSKVKQIFYKALCVDAFNKDEENIATMDVHIRLMVKFFDDLLATLDDEAECTNRMKRIGTSHAVLARTCGFTSDIWERLGEITMERICAHELVQKTREAARAWRVLLACIIDELRGGFDGEARYYKKTSSAEHLDEVENANNGDDDTASNGIHEKMRQLRLEYDSTVPYE
;
A
#
# COMPACT_ATOMS: atom_id res chain seq x y z
N MET A 1 29.71 45.73 -2.28
CA MET A 1 30.25 44.36 -2.46
C MET A 1 29.08 43.44 -2.68
N GLN A 2 28.91 43.00 -3.92
CA GLN A 2 27.70 42.35 -4.43
C GLN A 2 28.17 41.04 -5.10
N ILE A 3 27.79 39.91 -4.51
CA ILE A 3 28.14 38.57 -5.01
C ILE A 3 26.91 38.04 -5.75
N PRO A 4 26.97 37.77 -7.07
CA PRO A 4 25.82 37.28 -7.81
C PRO A 4 25.65 35.76 -7.66
N MET A 5 24.42 35.36 -7.35
CA MET A 5 23.94 33.98 -7.43
C MET A 5 23.91 33.50 -8.89
N GLN A 6 24.65 32.43 -9.20
CA GLN A 6 24.49 31.72 -10.46
C GLN A 6 23.39 30.65 -10.30
N ALA A 7 22.30 30.83 -11.04
CA ALA A 7 21.29 29.81 -11.27
C ALA A 7 21.75 28.90 -12.41
N THR A 8 22.06 27.64 -12.12
CA THR A 8 22.27 26.60 -13.13
C THR A 8 20.99 25.81 -13.32
N SER A 9 20.33 26.10 -14.44
CA SER A 9 19.19 25.33 -14.96
C SER A 9 19.70 24.02 -15.55
N ALA A 10 19.30 22.88 -15.00
CA ALA A 10 19.53 21.56 -15.59
C ALA A 10 18.20 20.93 -15.98
N SER A 11 17.91 20.98 -17.28
CA SER A 11 16.78 20.30 -17.92
C SER A 11 16.88 18.78 -17.76
N ILE A 12 15.94 18.18 -17.02
CA ILE A 12 15.77 16.73 -16.98
C ILE A 12 15.02 16.31 -18.25
N ARG A 13 15.76 15.73 -19.20
CA ARG A 13 15.18 15.09 -20.39
C ARG A 13 14.49 13.79 -19.99
N ARG A 14 13.17 13.75 -20.19
CA ARG A 14 12.30 12.59 -20.04
C ARG A 14 12.56 11.61 -21.20
N ALA A 15 13.32 10.54 -20.97
CA ALA A 15 13.46 9.48 -21.95
C ALA A 15 12.21 8.58 -21.93
N LYS A 16 11.41 8.65 -23.00
CA LYS A 16 10.41 7.63 -23.34
C LYS A 16 11.16 6.38 -23.79
N PHE A 17 10.91 5.25 -23.15
CA PHE A 17 11.41 3.96 -23.61
C PHE A 17 10.24 3.15 -24.16
N ASP A 18 10.00 3.30 -25.46
CA ASP A 18 9.25 2.33 -26.25
C ASP A 18 10.22 1.21 -26.65
N ARG A 19 10.00 0.00 -26.15
CA ARG A 19 10.62 -1.20 -26.73
C ARG A 19 9.58 -2.30 -26.86
N ALA A 20 9.01 -2.37 -28.05
CA ALA A 20 8.30 -3.54 -28.55
C ALA A 20 9.26 -4.74 -28.56
N PHE A 21 8.81 -5.87 -28.02
CA PHE A 21 9.47 -7.16 -28.18
C PHE A 21 8.55 -8.03 -29.04
N THR A 22 8.97 -8.24 -30.29
CA THR A 22 8.41 -9.21 -31.23
C THR A 22 8.83 -10.60 -30.79
N VAL A 23 7.86 -11.46 -30.47
CA VAL A 23 8.06 -12.91 -30.34
C VAL A 23 7.75 -13.52 -31.71
N GLN A 24 8.76 -14.12 -32.33
CA GLN A 24 8.61 -15.03 -33.45
C GLN A 24 8.24 -16.40 -32.87
N ASP A 25 7.02 -16.85 -33.14
CA ASP A 25 6.63 -18.25 -33.01
C ASP A 25 6.65 -18.88 -34.41
N ASP A 26 7.64 -19.74 -34.65
CA ASP A 26 7.68 -20.66 -35.79
C ASP A 26 6.64 -21.78 -35.58
N VAL A 27 5.63 -21.84 -36.46
CA VAL A 27 4.72 -23.00 -36.56
C VAL A 27 4.60 -23.39 -38.04
N PRO A 28 4.66 -24.69 -38.40
CA PRO A 28 4.70 -25.11 -39.80
C PRO A 28 3.35 -25.02 -40.52
N SER A 29 3.48 -24.75 -41.81
CA SER A 29 2.49 -24.64 -42.88
C SER A 29 1.43 -25.75 -42.93
N CYS A 30 0.16 -25.34 -43.12
CA CYS A 30 -0.81 -26.11 -43.90
C CYS A 30 -1.62 -25.15 -44.79
N SER A 31 -1.52 -25.35 -46.11
CA SER A 31 -2.26 -24.61 -47.13
C SER A 31 -3.70 -25.09 -47.25
N ARG A 32 -4.66 -24.16 -47.38
CA ARG A 32 -5.68 -24.14 -48.46
C ARG A 32 -6.53 -22.85 -48.47
N LYS A 33 -6.55 -22.25 -49.67
CA LYS A 33 -7.42 -21.24 -50.34
C LYS A 33 -8.90 -21.27 -49.89
N ALA A 34 -9.79 -20.29 -50.12
CA ALA A 34 -9.81 -18.89 -50.58
C ALA A 34 -11.30 -18.45 -50.47
N GLY A 35 -11.61 -17.16 -50.30
CA GLY A 35 -13.01 -16.68 -50.39
C GLY A 35 -13.19 -15.23 -49.95
N GLN A 36 -13.70 -14.39 -50.86
CA GLN A 36 -13.70 -12.92 -50.81
C GLN A 36 -14.89 -12.28 -50.08
N ASN A 37 -14.72 -10.97 -49.81
CA ASN A 37 -15.68 -9.85 -49.81
C ASN A 37 -16.42 -9.42 -48.51
N GLY A 38 -16.28 -8.13 -48.18
CA GLY A 38 -17.46 -7.26 -47.97
C GLY A 38 -17.62 -6.50 -46.64
N SER A 39 -16.95 -5.35 -46.52
CA SER A 39 -17.47 -4.03 -46.06
C SER A 39 -18.39 -3.86 -44.82
N ILE A 40 -17.83 -3.16 -43.81
CA ILE A 40 -18.36 -1.97 -43.09
C ILE A 40 -19.53 -2.09 -42.08
N ARG A 41 -19.13 -1.97 -40.80
CA ARG A 41 -19.65 -1.16 -39.66
C ARG A 41 -21.14 -1.25 -39.28
N LYS A 42 -21.37 -1.66 -38.03
CA LYS A 42 -22.15 -0.89 -37.04
C LYS A 42 -21.68 -1.17 -35.61
N SER A 43 -21.49 -0.08 -34.88
CA SER A 43 -21.05 0.02 -33.50
C SER A 43 -22.20 -0.31 -32.55
N ALA A 44 -21.97 -1.16 -31.56
CA ALA A 44 -22.77 -1.21 -30.34
C ALA A 44 -21.84 -1.57 -29.17
N ARG A 45 -21.67 -0.58 -28.28
CA ARG A 45 -20.85 -0.64 -27.08
C ARG A 45 -21.61 -1.41 -26.00
N PHE A 46 -21.15 -2.59 -25.65
CA PHE A 46 -21.34 -3.16 -24.31
C PHE A 46 -20.04 -3.86 -23.90
N ALA A 47 -19.07 -3.04 -23.50
CA ALA A 47 -17.89 -3.51 -22.80
C ALA A 47 -18.28 -3.79 -21.34
N THR A 48 -18.82 -4.97 -21.07
CA THR A 48 -18.73 -5.57 -19.74
C THR A 48 -17.25 -5.92 -19.51
N ARG A 49 -16.49 -4.92 -19.05
CA ARG A 49 -15.18 -5.13 -18.42
C ARG A 49 -15.43 -5.93 -17.15
N SER A 50 -15.54 -7.24 -17.30
CA SER A 50 -15.29 -8.17 -16.22
C SER A 50 -13.86 -7.89 -15.78
N ARG A 51 -13.72 -7.18 -14.67
CA ARG A 51 -12.46 -7.06 -13.94
C ARG A 51 -12.00 -8.49 -13.70
N SER A 52 -11.03 -8.94 -14.49
CA SER A 52 -10.31 -10.18 -14.25
C SER A 52 -9.58 -10.00 -12.92
N GLN A 53 -10.30 -10.32 -11.85
CA GLN A 53 -9.78 -10.52 -10.51
C GLN A 53 -9.16 -11.92 -10.44
N ARG A 54 -8.31 -12.20 -11.44
CA ARG A 54 -7.46 -13.38 -11.55
C ARG A 54 -6.07 -12.89 -11.97
N ARG A 55 -5.44 -12.08 -11.13
CA ARG A 55 -3.99 -12.13 -11.05
C ARG A 55 -3.72 -13.41 -10.26
N GLY A 56 -3.46 -14.49 -10.99
CA GLY A 56 -3.28 -15.81 -10.43
C GLY A 56 -2.22 -15.79 -9.34
N THR A 57 -2.44 -16.63 -8.33
CA THR A 57 -1.61 -16.99 -7.18
C THR A 57 -0.23 -17.53 -7.60
N LEU A 58 0.55 -16.74 -8.35
CA LEU A 58 1.84 -17.12 -8.93
C LEU A 58 3.03 -16.54 -8.13
N SER A 59 2.74 -15.75 -7.10
CA SER A 59 3.74 -15.06 -6.28
C SER A 59 3.71 -15.59 -4.86
N SER A 60 4.06 -16.88 -4.69
CA SER A 60 4.19 -17.53 -3.37
C SER A 60 5.65 -17.74 -3.02
N ILE A 61 5.99 -17.69 -1.74
CA ILE A 61 7.36 -18.02 -1.29
C ILE A 61 7.70 -19.47 -1.61
N ALA A 62 6.74 -20.40 -1.57
CA ALA A 62 6.93 -21.79 -2.01
C ALA A 62 7.38 -21.94 -3.47
N SER A 63 7.13 -20.94 -4.33
CA SER A 63 7.58 -20.99 -5.73
C SER A 63 9.08 -20.70 -5.89
N LEU A 64 9.74 -20.18 -4.84
CA LEU A 64 11.16 -19.88 -4.86
C LEU A 64 11.98 -21.16 -4.69
N SER A 65 12.83 -21.47 -5.67
CA SER A 65 13.78 -22.55 -5.56
C SER A 65 14.83 -22.27 -4.48
N PHE A 66 15.53 -23.31 -4.03
CA PHE A 66 16.65 -23.17 -3.09
C PHE A 66 17.75 -22.22 -3.61
N SER A 67 18.07 -22.27 -4.90
CA SER A 67 19.02 -21.34 -5.54
C SER A 67 18.53 -19.89 -5.50
N GLN A 68 17.22 -19.67 -5.69
CA GLN A 68 16.62 -18.34 -5.63
C GLN A 68 16.62 -17.78 -4.21
N LYS A 69 16.31 -18.61 -3.20
CA LYS A 69 16.41 -18.22 -1.79
C LYS A 69 17.85 -17.84 -1.41
N GLN A 70 18.84 -18.63 -1.81
CA GLN A 70 20.25 -18.28 -1.61
C GLN A 70 20.65 -16.99 -2.33
N ALA A 71 20.20 -16.80 -3.57
CA ALA A 71 20.47 -15.59 -4.33
C ALA A 71 19.85 -14.34 -3.66
N LEU A 72 18.65 -14.45 -3.08
CA LEU A 72 18.03 -13.40 -2.27
C LEU A 72 18.90 -13.06 -1.05
N THR A 73 19.26 -14.05 -0.23
CA THR A 73 20.07 -13.84 0.97
C THR A 73 21.44 -13.24 0.66
N ALA A 74 22.11 -13.76 -0.38
CA ALA A 74 23.42 -13.27 -0.78
C ALA A 74 23.38 -11.83 -1.31
N SER A 75 22.40 -11.50 -2.15
CA SER A 75 22.25 -10.15 -2.70
C SER A 75 21.75 -9.14 -1.66
N TRP A 76 20.86 -9.55 -0.75
CA TRP A 76 20.43 -8.73 0.38
C TRP A 76 21.59 -8.37 1.29
N ARG A 77 22.48 -9.32 1.63
CA ARG A 77 23.66 -9.05 2.46
C ARG A 77 24.52 -7.90 1.91
N LEU A 78 24.62 -7.78 0.58
CA LEU A 78 25.33 -6.69 -0.08
C LEU A 78 24.51 -5.40 -0.15
N LEU A 79 23.19 -5.51 -0.38
CA LEU A 79 22.28 -4.38 -0.50
C LEU A 79 21.97 -3.71 0.86
N ARG A 80 21.93 -4.49 1.94
CA ARG A 80 21.48 -4.09 3.28
C ARG A 80 22.14 -2.82 3.80
N PRO A 81 23.47 -2.59 3.69
CA PRO A 81 24.09 -1.34 4.13
C PRO A 81 23.55 -0.08 3.40
N GLN A 82 23.06 -0.25 2.17
CA GLN A 82 22.49 0.82 1.34
C GLN A 82 20.97 0.92 1.47
N ALA A 83 20.33 -0.08 2.10
CA ALA A 83 18.89 -0.20 2.20
C ALA A 83 18.20 0.99 2.89
N PRO A 84 18.72 1.61 3.97
CA PRO A 84 18.11 2.80 4.54
C PRO A 84 18.00 3.96 3.54
N GLY A 85 19.04 4.18 2.75
CA GLY A 85 19.05 5.20 1.69
C GLY A 85 18.11 4.86 0.54
N LEU A 86 18.01 3.58 0.17
CA LEU A 86 17.06 3.09 -0.82
C LEU A 86 15.62 3.31 -0.37
N PHE A 87 15.25 2.86 0.84
CA PHE A 87 13.89 2.99 1.35
C PHE A 87 13.50 4.44 1.63
N ARG A 88 14.43 5.31 2.02
CA ARG A 88 14.17 6.75 2.06
C ARG A 88 13.71 7.27 0.70
N LYS A 89 14.40 6.90 -0.38
CA LYS A 89 14.00 7.30 -1.74
C LYS A 89 12.67 6.66 -2.18
N VAL A 90 12.35 5.46 -1.70
CA VAL A 90 11.05 4.79 -1.95
C VAL A 90 9.93 5.58 -1.28
N PHE A 91 10.04 5.89 0.01
CA PHE A 91 8.98 6.60 0.72
C PHE A 91 8.83 8.06 0.26
N LEU A 92 9.92 8.75 -0.05
CA LEU A 92 9.84 10.11 -0.63
C LEU A 92 9.12 10.11 -1.97
N GLU A 93 9.36 9.12 -2.83
CA GLU A 93 8.63 8.99 -4.08
C GLU A 93 7.15 8.62 -3.84
N LEU A 94 6.88 7.78 -2.84
CA LEU A 94 5.52 7.42 -2.44
C LEU A 94 4.72 8.66 -1.98
N GLU A 95 5.34 9.56 -1.22
CA GLU A 95 4.74 10.85 -0.82
C GLU A 95 4.45 11.77 -2.02
N ILE A 96 5.30 11.73 -3.05
CA ILE A 96 5.11 12.52 -4.28
C ILE A 96 3.91 11.99 -5.07
N VAL A 97 3.79 10.67 -5.22
CA VAL A 97 2.69 10.06 -5.99
C VAL A 97 1.39 9.98 -5.19
N SER A 98 1.45 10.03 -3.85
CA SER A 98 0.28 9.99 -2.97
C SER A 98 0.37 11.06 -1.88
N SER A 99 -0.40 12.13 -2.06
CA SER A 99 -0.55 13.19 -1.05
C SER A 99 -1.09 12.68 0.28
N LYS A 100 -1.83 11.56 0.28
CA LYS A 100 -2.32 10.90 1.50
C LYS A 100 -1.17 10.34 2.33
N VAL A 101 -0.17 9.72 1.71
CA VAL A 101 1.01 9.20 2.42
C VAL A 101 1.78 10.35 3.06
N LYS A 102 1.99 11.44 2.31
CA LYS A 102 2.61 12.67 2.85
C LYS A 102 1.86 13.21 4.08
N GLN A 103 0.53 13.26 4.02
CA GLN A 103 -0.30 13.70 5.14
C GLN A 103 -0.19 12.76 6.35
N ILE A 104 -0.11 11.45 6.13
CA ILE A 104 0.02 10.46 7.21
C ILE A 104 1.35 10.63 7.94
N PHE A 105 2.47 10.71 7.22
CA PHE A 105 3.77 10.92 7.87
C PHE A 105 3.88 12.29 8.53
N TYR A 106 3.26 13.32 7.95
CA TYR A 106 3.19 14.63 8.59
C TYR A 106 2.41 14.58 9.92
N LYS A 107 1.23 13.93 9.93
CA LYS A 107 0.47 13.72 11.17
C LYS A 107 1.27 12.92 12.21
N ALA A 108 1.98 11.87 11.77
CA ALA A 108 2.84 11.09 12.65
C ALA A 108 3.95 11.95 13.28
N LEU A 109 4.60 12.82 12.50
CA LEU A 109 5.59 13.78 13.00
C LEU A 109 4.98 14.78 14.00
N CYS A 110 3.78 15.27 13.74
CA CYS A 110 3.09 16.15 14.69
C CYS A 110 2.80 15.43 16.01
N VAL A 111 2.28 14.20 15.96
CA VAL A 111 2.00 13.40 17.17
C VAL A 111 3.29 13.10 17.93
N ASP A 112 4.34 12.70 17.21
CA ASP A 112 5.67 12.42 17.77
C ASP A 112 6.24 13.61 18.55
N ALA A 113 6.08 14.84 18.04
CA ALA A 113 6.54 16.06 18.70
C ALA A 113 5.88 16.32 20.08
N PHE A 114 4.72 15.74 20.36
CA PHE A 114 4.03 15.82 21.64
C PHE A 114 4.07 14.51 22.44
N ASN A 115 4.62 13.45 21.85
CA ASN A 115 4.68 12.15 22.47
C ASN A 115 5.88 12.09 23.43
N LYS A 116 5.63 11.67 24.67
CA LYS A 116 6.69 11.50 25.68
C LYS A 116 7.25 10.08 25.70
N ASP A 117 6.54 9.13 25.08
CA ASP A 117 6.85 7.71 25.10
C ASP A 117 7.37 7.25 23.73
N GLU A 118 8.54 6.62 23.68
CA GLU A 118 9.17 6.21 22.41
C GLU A 118 8.46 5.03 21.69
N GLU A 119 7.50 4.39 22.33
CA GLU A 119 6.91 3.14 21.83
C GLU A 119 5.95 3.31 20.64
N ASN A 120 5.41 4.51 20.42
CA ASN A 120 4.35 4.76 19.42
C ASN A 120 4.76 5.68 18.27
N ILE A 121 6.05 5.75 17.98
CA ILE A 121 6.58 6.63 16.94
C ILE A 121 6.43 5.98 15.56
N ALA A 122 5.67 6.63 14.66
CA ALA A 122 5.38 6.14 13.31
C ALA A 122 5.92 7.04 12.20
N THR A 123 7.01 7.78 12.46
CA THR A 123 7.62 8.68 11.49
C THR A 123 8.24 7.93 10.30
N MET A 124 8.53 8.66 9.21
CA MET A 124 9.18 8.07 8.04
C MET A 124 10.55 7.47 8.37
N ASP A 125 11.34 8.12 9.23
CA ASP A 125 12.64 7.59 9.64
C ASP A 125 12.51 6.28 10.43
N VAL A 126 11.47 6.14 11.24
CA VAL A 126 11.14 4.85 11.89
C VAL A 126 10.76 3.81 10.84
N HIS A 127 9.87 4.15 9.90
CA HIS A 127 9.43 3.22 8.84
C HIS A 127 10.59 2.76 7.95
N ILE A 128 11.59 3.60 7.68
CA ILE A 128 12.80 3.20 6.97
C ILE A 128 13.54 2.09 7.73
N ARG A 129 13.71 2.24 9.05
CA ARG A 129 14.35 1.21 9.90
C ARG A 129 13.50 -0.06 9.97
N LEU A 130 12.20 0.08 10.12
CA LEU A 130 11.25 -1.05 10.14
C LEU A 130 11.26 -1.82 8.81
N MET A 131 11.38 -1.14 7.67
CA MET A 131 11.50 -1.80 6.36
C MET A 131 12.79 -2.61 6.25
N VAL A 132 13.93 -2.07 6.69
CA VAL A 132 15.19 -2.83 6.69
C VAL A 132 15.07 -4.05 7.61
N LYS A 133 14.56 -3.87 8.83
CA LYS A 133 14.34 -4.97 9.77
C LYS A 133 13.37 -6.02 9.22
N PHE A 134 12.31 -5.58 8.55
CA PHE A 134 11.35 -6.48 7.91
C PHE A 134 12.02 -7.40 6.89
N PHE A 135 12.88 -6.86 6.02
CA PHE A 135 13.63 -7.70 5.07
C PHE A 135 14.67 -8.58 5.76
N ASP A 136 15.36 -8.10 6.82
CA ASP A 136 16.27 -8.93 7.62
C ASP A 136 15.53 -10.14 8.20
N ASP A 137 14.41 -9.92 8.89
CA ASP A 137 13.63 -10.96 9.56
C ASP A 137 12.97 -11.91 8.53
N LEU A 138 12.42 -11.37 7.43
CA LEU A 138 11.80 -12.15 6.37
C LEU A 138 12.80 -13.06 5.67
N LEU A 139 13.99 -12.56 5.33
CA LEU A 139 15.01 -13.34 4.63
C LEU A 139 15.66 -14.39 5.54
N ALA A 140 15.70 -14.16 6.86
CA ALA A 140 16.15 -15.14 7.83
C ALA A 140 15.18 -16.33 7.99
N THR A 141 13.91 -16.15 7.61
CA THR A 141 12.82 -17.13 7.84
C THR A 141 12.17 -17.62 6.54
N LEU A 142 12.84 -17.42 5.38
CA LEU A 142 12.33 -17.78 4.05
C LEU A 142 11.98 -19.27 3.84
N ASP A 143 12.44 -20.15 4.73
CA ASP A 143 12.11 -21.57 4.70
C ASP A 143 10.79 -21.89 5.42
N ASP A 144 10.29 -20.98 6.26
CA ASP A 144 8.95 -21.05 6.85
C ASP A 144 8.00 -20.11 6.10
N GLU A 145 7.31 -20.66 5.10
CA GLU A 145 6.33 -19.90 4.30
C GLU A 145 5.16 -19.39 5.14
N ALA A 146 4.70 -20.17 6.12
CA ALA A 146 3.56 -19.79 6.95
C ALA A 146 3.92 -18.61 7.85
N GLU A 147 5.10 -18.63 8.48
CA GLU A 147 5.63 -17.52 9.25
C GLU A 147 5.77 -16.26 8.39
N CYS A 148 6.40 -16.38 7.21
CA CYS A 148 6.57 -15.26 6.29
C CYS A 148 5.22 -14.65 5.90
N THR A 149 4.26 -15.48 5.47
CA THR A 149 2.92 -15.06 5.06
C THR A 149 2.19 -14.36 6.20
N ASN A 150 2.23 -14.93 7.41
CA ASN A 150 1.61 -14.36 8.59
C ASN A 150 2.22 -13.01 8.96
N ARG A 151 3.56 -12.87 8.88
CA ARG A 151 4.25 -11.60 9.12
C ARG A 151 3.78 -10.52 8.15
N MET A 152 3.75 -10.82 6.85
CA MET A 152 3.33 -9.87 5.82
C MET A 152 1.87 -9.45 6.01
N LYS A 153 0.97 -10.40 6.24
CA LYS A 153 -0.46 -10.10 6.51
C LYS A 153 -0.64 -9.23 7.75
N ARG A 154 0.07 -9.53 8.85
CA ARG A 154 0.00 -8.74 10.10
C ARG A 154 0.36 -7.28 9.89
N ILE A 155 1.38 -6.98 9.08
CA ILE A 155 1.74 -5.61 8.73
C ILE A 155 0.59 -4.94 7.95
N GLY A 156 0.01 -5.65 6.98
CA GLY A 156 -1.17 -5.15 6.25
C GLY A 156 -2.34 -4.82 7.17
N THR A 157 -2.68 -5.75 8.07
CA THR A 157 -3.74 -5.61 9.07
C THR A 157 -3.49 -4.43 10.01
N SER A 158 -2.26 -4.22 10.50
CA SER A 158 -1.96 -3.11 11.41
C SER A 158 -2.15 -1.74 10.76
N HIS A 159 -1.98 -1.63 9.44
CA HIS A 159 -2.22 -0.40 8.69
C HIS A 159 -3.71 -0.15 8.36
N ALA A 160 -4.59 -1.14 8.56
CA ALA A 160 -6.02 -1.00 8.24
C ALA A 160 -6.73 0.09 9.05
N VAL A 161 -6.24 0.40 10.25
CA VAL A 161 -6.75 1.53 11.07
C VAL A 161 -6.68 2.86 10.31
N LEU A 162 -5.67 3.04 9.46
CA LEU A 162 -5.47 4.26 8.67
C LEU A 162 -6.50 4.44 7.57
N ALA A 163 -7.23 3.38 7.20
CA ALA A 163 -8.30 3.47 6.21
C ALA A 163 -9.41 4.40 6.68
N ARG A 164 -9.77 4.35 7.97
CA ARG A 164 -10.79 5.21 8.57
C ARG A 164 -10.27 6.60 8.91
N THR A 165 -9.10 6.68 9.54
CA THR A 165 -8.61 7.95 10.13
C THR A 165 -7.90 8.85 9.12
N CYS A 166 -7.32 8.26 8.07
CA CYS A 166 -6.46 8.97 7.13
C CYS A 166 -6.80 8.70 5.66
N GLY A 167 -7.82 7.88 5.38
CA GLY A 167 -8.19 7.51 4.01
C GLY A 167 -7.11 6.69 3.31
N PHE A 168 -6.37 5.86 4.06
CA PHE A 168 -5.44 4.91 3.48
C PHE A 168 -6.21 3.86 2.66
N THR A 169 -5.73 3.52 1.47
CA THR A 169 -6.42 2.55 0.58
C THR A 169 -5.44 1.54 0.02
N SER A 170 -5.97 0.45 -0.53
CA SER A 170 -5.16 -0.58 -1.18
C SER A 170 -4.31 -0.07 -2.34
N ASP A 171 -4.68 1.02 -3.02
CA ASP A 171 -3.87 1.61 -4.10
C ASP A 171 -2.50 2.07 -3.58
N ILE A 172 -2.40 2.50 -2.31
CA ILE A 172 -1.12 2.91 -1.72
C ILE A 172 -0.15 1.72 -1.64
N TRP A 173 -0.63 0.51 -1.34
CA TRP A 173 0.18 -0.70 -1.38
C TRP A 173 0.65 -1.04 -2.79
N GLU A 174 -0.21 -0.86 -3.80
CA GLU A 174 0.16 -1.05 -5.21
C GLU A 174 1.28 -0.08 -5.61
N ARG A 175 1.15 1.20 -5.26
CA ARG A 175 2.19 2.21 -5.53
C ARG A 175 3.50 1.93 -4.81
N LEU A 176 3.44 1.55 -3.53
CA LEU A 176 4.62 1.12 -2.78
C LEU A 176 5.30 -0.06 -3.47
N GLY A 177 4.51 -1.02 -3.94
CA GLY A 177 4.99 -2.18 -4.67
C GLY A 177 5.68 -1.82 -5.98
N GLU A 178 5.07 -0.99 -6.81
CA GLU A 178 5.64 -0.50 -8.07
C GLU A 178 6.99 0.20 -7.85
N ILE A 179 7.03 1.16 -6.91
CA ILE A 179 8.25 1.92 -6.59
C ILE A 179 9.34 1.01 -6.04
N THR A 180 9.00 0.13 -5.08
CA THR A 180 9.96 -0.77 -4.46
C THR A 180 10.50 -1.77 -5.48
N MET A 181 9.62 -2.30 -6.34
CA MET A 181 9.98 -3.19 -7.45
C MET A 181 10.99 -2.51 -8.38
N GLU A 182 10.70 -1.29 -8.83
CA GLU A 182 11.58 -0.52 -9.71
C GLU A 182 12.94 -0.31 -9.05
N ARG A 183 12.97 0.21 -7.82
CA ARG A 183 14.21 0.61 -7.14
C ARG A 183 15.09 -0.57 -6.75
N ILE A 184 14.51 -1.65 -6.22
CA ILE A 184 15.28 -2.84 -5.84
C ILE A 184 15.72 -3.61 -7.09
N CYS A 185 14.82 -3.82 -8.05
CA CYS A 185 15.19 -4.55 -9.25
C CYS A 185 16.17 -3.77 -10.13
N ALA A 186 16.18 -2.44 -10.14
CA ALA A 186 17.19 -1.66 -10.86
C ALA A 186 18.54 -1.59 -10.14
N HIS A 187 18.63 -2.03 -8.88
CA HIS A 187 19.85 -1.93 -8.10
C HIS A 187 20.95 -2.85 -8.66
N GLU A 188 22.15 -2.32 -8.85
CA GLU A 188 23.27 -3.05 -9.46
C GLU A 188 23.57 -4.37 -8.76
N LEU A 189 23.52 -4.39 -7.42
CA LEU A 189 23.77 -5.57 -6.59
C LEU A 189 22.75 -6.70 -6.81
N VAL A 190 21.52 -6.35 -7.17
CA VAL A 190 20.45 -7.29 -7.53
C VAL A 190 20.60 -7.74 -8.99
N GLN A 191 21.03 -6.83 -9.87
CA GLN A 191 21.25 -7.11 -11.30
C GLN A 191 22.52 -7.93 -11.59
N LYS A 192 23.40 -8.15 -10.61
CA LYS A 192 24.60 -8.99 -10.76
C LYS A 192 24.30 -10.38 -11.30
N THR A 193 23.16 -10.97 -10.94
CA THR A 193 22.74 -12.27 -11.46
C THR A 193 21.29 -12.25 -11.91
N ARG A 194 20.99 -12.94 -13.01
CA ARG A 194 19.61 -13.11 -13.50
C ARG A 194 18.73 -13.82 -12.46
N GLU A 195 19.34 -14.75 -11.71
CA GLU A 195 18.67 -15.51 -10.65
C GLU A 195 18.22 -14.60 -9.51
N ALA A 196 19.11 -13.74 -8.98
CA ALA A 196 18.75 -12.79 -7.94
C ALA A 196 17.64 -11.84 -8.41
N ALA A 197 17.78 -11.26 -9.61
CA ALA A 197 16.78 -10.36 -10.16
C ALA A 197 15.41 -11.04 -10.33
N ARG A 198 15.36 -12.33 -10.69
CA ARG A 198 14.09 -13.08 -10.78
C ARG A 198 13.50 -13.34 -9.40
N ALA A 199 14.32 -13.79 -8.45
CA ALA A 199 13.90 -14.09 -7.09
C ALA A 199 13.34 -12.83 -6.39
N TRP A 200 13.97 -11.67 -6.54
CA TRP A 200 13.50 -10.40 -6.00
C TRP A 200 12.12 -10.00 -6.54
N ARG A 201 11.85 -10.20 -7.83
CA ARG A 201 10.54 -9.89 -8.42
C ARG A 201 9.44 -10.76 -7.81
N VAL A 202 9.70 -12.06 -7.66
CA VAL A 202 8.75 -13.01 -7.06
C VAL A 202 8.51 -12.66 -5.59
N LEU A 203 9.57 -12.41 -4.82
CA LEU A 203 9.47 -12.06 -3.41
C LEU A 203 8.69 -10.74 -3.21
N LEU A 204 9.02 -9.70 -3.97
CA LEU A 204 8.35 -8.41 -3.83
C LEU A 204 6.88 -8.46 -4.27
N ALA A 205 6.55 -9.24 -5.29
CA ALA A 205 5.15 -9.47 -5.66
C ALA A 205 4.39 -10.15 -4.52
N CYS A 206 4.98 -11.21 -3.93
CA CYS A 206 4.41 -11.90 -2.78
C CYS A 206 4.20 -10.96 -1.58
N ILE A 207 5.21 -10.16 -1.24
CA ILE A 207 5.12 -9.17 -0.15
C ILE A 207 3.93 -8.25 -0.34
N ILE A 208 3.78 -7.66 -1.52
CA ILE A 208 2.72 -6.68 -1.78
C ILE A 208 1.34 -7.35 -1.80
N ASP A 209 1.23 -8.54 -2.38
CA ASP A 209 -0.02 -9.29 -2.40
C ASP A 209 -0.48 -9.65 -0.98
N GLU A 210 0.44 -10.06 -0.09
CA GLU A 210 0.11 -10.45 1.28
C GLU A 210 -0.14 -9.24 2.21
N LEU A 211 0.64 -8.16 2.07
CA LEU A 211 0.37 -6.89 2.77
C LEU A 211 -1.02 -6.36 2.41
N ARG A 212 -1.34 -6.34 1.12
CA ARG A 212 -2.66 -5.96 0.64
C ARG A 212 -3.74 -6.90 1.15
N GLY A 213 -3.51 -8.21 1.09
CA GLY A 213 -4.46 -9.22 1.55
C GLY A 213 -4.84 -9.04 3.02
N GLY A 214 -3.84 -8.82 3.89
CA GLY A 214 -4.06 -8.50 5.30
C GLY A 214 -4.82 -7.18 5.51
N PHE A 215 -4.43 -6.14 4.77
CA PHE A 215 -5.11 -4.83 4.81
C PHE A 215 -6.57 -4.91 4.37
N ASP A 216 -6.85 -5.47 3.19
CA ASP A 216 -8.20 -5.56 2.62
C ASP A 216 -9.10 -6.46 3.47
N GLY A 217 -8.55 -7.51 4.09
CA GLY A 217 -9.26 -8.34 5.07
C GLY A 217 -9.80 -7.51 6.23
N GLU A 218 -8.93 -6.74 6.86
CA GLU A 218 -9.24 -5.97 8.06
C GLU A 218 -10.02 -4.68 7.77
N ALA A 219 -9.67 -3.94 6.71
CA ALA A 219 -10.33 -2.69 6.34
C ALA A 219 -11.81 -2.89 5.99
N ARG A 220 -12.17 -4.06 5.45
CA ARG A 220 -13.58 -4.44 5.19
C ARG A 220 -14.35 -4.70 6.47
N TYR A 221 -13.71 -5.24 7.51
CA TYR A 221 -14.35 -5.43 8.81
C TYR A 221 -14.76 -4.09 9.41
N TYR A 222 -13.85 -3.12 9.42
CA TYR A 222 -14.13 -1.76 9.91
C TYR A 222 -15.25 -1.03 9.16
N LYS A 223 -15.42 -1.31 7.86
CA LYS A 223 -16.52 -0.72 7.06
C LYS A 223 -17.87 -1.35 7.42
N LYS A 224 -17.88 -2.65 7.72
CA LYS A 224 -19.11 -3.39 8.10
C LYS A 224 -19.57 -3.02 9.50
N THR A 225 -18.68 -2.96 10.49
CA THR A 225 -19.07 -2.58 11.86
C THR A 225 -19.61 -1.16 11.92
N SER A 226 -18.99 -0.21 11.21
CA SER A 226 -19.51 1.16 11.12
C SER A 226 -20.88 1.26 10.43
N SER A 227 -21.23 0.31 9.56
CA SER A 227 -22.56 0.28 8.92
C SER A 227 -23.58 -0.46 9.78
N ALA A 228 -23.15 -1.47 10.55
CA ALA A 228 -23.99 -2.20 11.49
C ALA A 228 -24.34 -1.36 12.72
N GLU A 229 -23.38 -0.58 13.25
CA GLU A 229 -23.64 0.40 14.31
C GLU A 229 -24.66 1.46 13.86
N HIS A 230 -24.63 1.86 12.59
CA HIS A 230 -25.64 2.77 12.03
C HIS A 230 -27.01 2.10 11.80
N LEU A 231 -27.06 0.77 11.60
CA LEU A 231 -28.32 0.04 11.47
C LEU A 231 -28.92 -0.31 12.84
N ASP A 232 -28.11 -0.54 13.87
CA ASP A 232 -28.59 -0.70 15.24
C ASP A 232 -29.19 0.61 15.79
N GLU A 233 -28.69 1.78 15.36
CA GLU A 233 -29.32 3.07 15.65
C GLU A 233 -30.65 3.27 14.90
N VAL A 234 -30.80 2.73 13.69
CA VAL A 234 -32.00 2.89 12.86
C VAL A 234 -33.06 1.82 13.15
N GLU A 235 -32.68 0.58 13.49
CA GLU A 235 -33.61 -0.47 13.92
C GLU A 235 -34.12 -0.25 15.35
N ASN A 236 -33.33 0.37 16.24
CA ASN A 236 -33.86 0.85 17.53
C ASN A 236 -34.76 2.09 17.39
N ALA A 237 -34.63 2.86 16.31
CA ALA A 237 -35.52 4.00 16.04
C ALA A 237 -36.86 3.59 15.42
N ASN A 238 -37.01 2.33 14.97
CA ASN A 238 -38.21 1.88 14.25
C ASN A 238 -39.11 0.92 15.05
N ASN A 239 -38.77 0.63 16.32
CA ASN A 239 -39.52 -0.27 17.21
C ASN A 239 -39.83 0.32 18.60
N GLY A 240 -39.67 1.63 18.79
CA GLY A 240 -40.04 2.31 20.02
C GLY A 240 -40.93 3.51 19.73
N ASP A 241 -42.10 3.53 20.36
CA ASP A 241 -43.00 4.69 20.40
C ASP A 241 -42.22 6.01 20.57
N ASP A 242 -42.56 6.93 19.68
CA ASP A 242 -42.27 8.36 19.67
C ASP A 242 -42.61 8.97 21.05
N ASP A 243 -41.58 9.50 21.76
CA ASP A 243 -41.64 10.63 22.73
C ASP A 243 -40.53 10.60 23.81
N THR A 244 -39.79 9.51 24.01
CA THR A 244 -38.90 9.40 25.20
C THR A 244 -37.45 9.87 24.97
N ALA A 245 -36.92 9.77 23.73
CA ALA A 245 -35.50 10.06 23.46
C ALA A 245 -35.17 11.57 23.44
N SER A 246 -36.12 12.42 23.03
CA SER A 246 -35.96 13.89 23.04
C SER A 246 -35.83 14.42 24.48
N ASN A 247 -36.57 13.82 25.42
CA ASN A 247 -36.57 14.24 26.82
C ASN A 247 -35.22 13.98 27.50
N GLY A 248 -34.56 12.86 27.21
CA GLY A 248 -33.25 12.53 27.83
C GLY A 248 -32.13 13.51 27.46
N ILE A 249 -32.10 13.98 26.21
CA ILE A 249 -31.09 14.95 25.76
C ILE A 249 -31.39 16.35 26.32
N HIS A 250 -32.66 16.75 26.34
CA HIS A 250 -33.08 18.02 26.93
C HIS A 250 -32.84 18.08 28.45
N GLU A 251 -33.08 16.98 29.17
CA GLU A 251 -32.81 16.83 30.61
C GLU A 251 -31.30 16.99 30.89
N LYS A 252 -30.47 16.29 30.11
CA LYS A 252 -29.01 16.32 30.26
C LYS A 252 -28.42 17.70 29.94
N MET A 253 -28.96 18.38 28.93
CA MET A 253 -28.61 19.77 28.60
C MET A 253 -29.09 20.78 29.65
N ARG A 254 -30.18 20.49 30.36
CA ARG A 254 -30.64 21.31 31.50
C ARG A 254 -29.73 21.11 32.72
N GLN A 255 -29.33 19.87 32.98
CA GLN A 255 -28.48 19.53 34.13
C GLN A 255 -27.08 20.15 33.99
N LEU A 256 -26.50 20.11 32.79
CA LEU A 256 -25.21 20.78 32.50
C LEU A 256 -25.27 22.31 32.64
N ARG A 257 -26.43 22.94 32.36
CA ARG A 257 -26.61 24.39 32.58
C ARG A 257 -26.66 24.75 34.07
N LEU A 258 -27.34 23.94 34.88
CA LEU A 258 -27.41 24.13 36.33
C LEU A 258 -26.04 23.93 37.00
N GLU A 259 -25.26 22.96 36.52
CA GLU A 259 -23.92 22.66 37.04
C GLU A 259 -22.91 23.77 36.68
N TYR A 260 -23.07 24.38 35.50
CA TYR A 260 -22.29 25.54 35.08
C TYR A 260 -22.63 26.78 35.92
N ASP A 261 -23.91 27.10 36.10
CA ASP A 261 -24.32 28.27 36.90
C ASP A 261 -23.95 28.14 38.39
N SER A 262 -23.79 26.91 38.90
CA SER A 262 -23.35 26.66 40.28
C SER A 262 -21.83 26.77 40.50
N THR A 263 -21.02 26.75 39.44
CA THR A 263 -19.55 26.73 39.53
C THR A 263 -18.89 28.05 39.14
N VAL A 264 -19.66 29.05 38.72
CA VAL A 264 -19.18 30.40 38.40
C VAL A 264 -19.37 31.29 39.64
N PRO A 265 -18.30 31.81 40.27
CA PRO A 265 -18.43 32.79 41.33
C PRO A 265 -19.00 34.08 40.73
N TYR A 266 -20.10 34.58 41.29
CA TYR A 266 -20.54 35.95 41.03
C TYR A 266 -19.52 36.89 41.70
N GLU A 267 -18.88 37.77 40.93
CA GLU A 267 -18.16 38.94 41.47
C GLU A 267 -19.12 39.91 42.16
#